data_AF-A0A9E0VLH7-F1
#
_entry.id   AF-A0A9E0VLH7-F1
#
_cell.length_a   1.000
_cell.length_b   1.000
_cell.length_c   1.000
_cell.angle_alpha   90.00
_cell.angle_beta   90.00
_cell.angle_gamma   90.00
#
_symmetry.space_group_name_H-M   'P 1'
#
loop_
_entity.id
_entity.type
_entity.pdbx_description
1 polymer ?
#
loop_
_entity_poly.entity_id
_entity_poly.type
_entity_poly.pdbx_seq_one_letter_code
_entity_poly.pdbx_strand_id
1 'polypeptide(L)'
;MTKRGVKKIELLRGSAKESGQSLVEFALSIFLVFGLLFFFIQLSLALSWGNYVQYATFMSARAYLSGGSSKGDQIQRAKDVLVRMVKRGVVSNEDRFPMIAQGVEGEDDTVKGASIGGGPGFDPGNYDLSWMQGVRYTFRSRLFVLPIGRPGTPPNASSGQAVLTSESWLGRDPTYQECLATVRGLKGQIDNGC
;
A
#
# COMPACT_ATOMS: atom_id res chain seq x y z
N MET A 1 -60.99 -59.21 34.39
CA MET A 1 -59.53 -59.27 34.12
C MET A 1 -59.28 -58.64 32.76
N THR A 2 -58.86 -57.38 32.72
CA THR A 2 -58.75 -56.63 31.46
C THR A 2 -57.37 -55.99 31.40
N LYS A 3 -56.45 -56.61 30.66
CA LYS A 3 -55.09 -56.12 30.42
C LYS A 3 -55.17 -54.91 29.48
N ARG A 4 -55.02 -53.69 30.01
CA ARG A 4 -54.81 -52.49 29.20
C ARG A 4 -53.35 -52.44 28.74
N GLY A 5 -53.15 -52.72 27.45
CA GLY A 5 -51.90 -52.43 26.76
C GLY A 5 -51.78 -50.94 26.47
N VAL A 6 -50.91 -50.26 27.21
CA VAL A 6 -50.42 -48.93 26.85
C VAL A 6 -48.93 -49.08 26.60
N LYS A 7 -48.57 -49.29 25.33
CA LYS A 7 -47.18 -49.18 24.89
C LYS A 7 -47.19 -48.51 23.52
N LYS A 8 -46.23 -47.59 23.35
CA LYS A 8 -45.62 -47.21 22.06
C LYS A 8 -46.21 -46.00 21.33
N ILE A 9 -46.17 -44.81 21.94
CA ILE A 9 -46.28 -43.52 21.21
C ILE A 9 -45.11 -42.55 21.53
N GLU A 10 -44.17 -42.89 22.42
CA GLU A 10 -43.10 -41.94 22.82
C GLU A 10 -41.83 -41.94 21.94
N LEU A 11 -41.70 -42.87 20.99
CA LEU A 11 -40.44 -43.07 20.25
C LEU A 11 -40.37 -42.39 18.88
N LEU A 12 -41.43 -41.68 18.44
CA LEU A 12 -41.45 -41.00 17.13
C LEU A 12 -41.22 -39.49 17.20
N ARG A 13 -40.98 -38.93 18.39
CA ARG A 13 -40.74 -37.49 18.58
C ARG A 13 -39.27 -37.08 18.40
N GLY A 14 -38.36 -38.05 18.24
CA GLY A 14 -36.91 -37.81 18.11
C GLY A 14 -36.44 -37.42 16.71
N SER A 15 -36.98 -38.01 15.64
CA SER A 15 -36.44 -37.83 14.29
C SER A 15 -36.92 -36.60 13.53
N ALA A 16 -37.95 -35.88 14.01
CA ALA A 16 -38.43 -34.67 13.34
C ALA A 16 -37.58 -33.41 13.63
N LYS A 17 -36.68 -33.47 14.63
CA LYS A 17 -35.84 -32.33 15.04
C LYS A 17 -34.53 -32.17 14.26
N GLU A 18 -34.13 -33.16 13.45
CA GLU A 18 -32.88 -33.12 12.68
C GLU A 18 -33.08 -32.74 11.20
N SER A 19 -34.33 -32.66 10.75
CA SER A 19 -34.71 -32.18 9.42
C SER A 19 -34.43 -30.67 9.28
N GLY A 20 -33.20 -30.32 8.91
CA GLY A 20 -32.78 -28.94 8.66
C GLY A 20 -31.34 -28.62 9.11
N GLN A 21 -30.76 -29.45 9.98
CA GLN A 21 -29.39 -29.25 10.46
C GLN A 21 -28.37 -29.32 9.30
N SER A 22 -28.55 -30.28 8.39
CA SER A 22 -27.68 -30.42 7.22
C SER A 22 -27.69 -29.18 6.31
N LEU A 23 -28.83 -28.49 6.17
CA LEU A 23 -28.92 -27.24 5.40
C LEU A 23 -28.13 -26.11 6.09
N VAL A 24 -28.22 -26.02 7.42
CA VAL A 24 -27.49 -25.01 8.20
C VAL A 24 -25.99 -25.27 8.14
N GLU A 25 -25.55 -26.51 8.32
CA GLU A 25 -24.13 -26.88 8.21
C GLU A 25 -23.57 -26.63 6.81
N PHE A 26 -24.36 -26.94 5.77
CA PHE A 26 -24.00 -26.64 4.39
C PHE A 26 -23.87 -25.13 4.15
N ALA A 27 -24.84 -24.34 4.61
CA ALA A 27 -24.80 -22.89 4.48
C ALA A 27 -23.59 -22.29 5.24
N LEU A 28 -23.31 -22.75 6.46
CA LEU A 28 -22.15 -22.32 7.24
C LEU A 28 -20.84 -22.67 6.54
N SER A 29 -20.73 -23.87 5.96
CA SER A 29 -19.56 -24.28 5.20
C SER A 29 -19.35 -23.41 3.97
N ILE A 30 -20.43 -23.09 3.24
CA ILE A 30 -20.41 -22.17 2.11
C ILE A 30 -19.94 -20.78 2.54
N PHE A 31 -20.51 -20.23 3.62
CA PHE A 31 -20.09 -18.91 4.13
C PHE A 31 -18.62 -18.89 4.54
N LEU A 32 -18.13 -19.96 5.17
CA LEU A 32 -16.73 -20.11 5.53
C LEU A 32 -15.82 -20.12 4.29
N VAL A 33 -16.17 -20.92 3.28
CA VAL A 33 -15.38 -21.01 2.03
C VAL A 33 -15.38 -19.68 1.29
N PHE A 34 -16.53 -19.04 1.12
CA PHE A 34 -16.59 -17.71 0.48
C PHE A 34 -15.87 -16.65 1.31
N GLY A 35 -15.98 -16.69 2.63
CA GLY A 35 -15.26 -15.78 3.53
C GLY A 35 -13.75 -15.87 3.34
N LEU A 36 -13.20 -17.08 3.32
CA LEU A 36 -11.78 -17.32 3.05
C LEU A 36 -11.40 -16.87 1.63
N LEU A 37 -12.21 -17.18 0.62
CA LEU A 37 -11.96 -16.77 -0.76
C LEU A 37 -11.89 -15.24 -0.90
N PHE A 38 -12.87 -14.52 -0.35
CA PHE A 38 -12.88 -13.06 -0.39
C PHE A 38 -11.72 -12.45 0.40
N PHE A 39 -11.33 -13.06 1.51
CA PHE A 39 -10.14 -12.65 2.25
C PHE A 39 -8.87 -12.76 1.41
N PHE A 40 -8.63 -13.89 0.74
CA PHE A 40 -7.46 -14.06 -0.12
C PHE A 40 -7.44 -13.11 -1.31
N ILE A 41 -8.60 -12.84 -1.93
CA ILE A 41 -8.70 -11.85 -3.02
C ILE A 41 -8.33 -10.46 -2.50
N GLN A 42 -8.84 -10.05 -1.34
CA GLN A 42 -8.54 -8.75 -0.76
C GLN A 42 -7.06 -8.62 -0.39
N LEU A 43 -6.49 -9.65 0.25
CA LEU A 43 -5.06 -9.68 0.58
C LEU A 43 -4.20 -9.59 -0.68
N SER A 44 -4.55 -10.33 -1.73
CA SER A 44 -3.82 -10.31 -3.01
C SER A 44 -3.88 -8.93 -3.68
N LEU A 45 -5.04 -8.26 -3.65
CA LEU A 45 -5.18 -6.89 -4.17
C LEU A 45 -4.36 -5.88 -3.35
N ALA A 46 -4.38 -5.98 -2.01
CA ALA A 46 -3.61 -5.11 -1.14
C ALA A 46 -2.10 -5.26 -1.37
N LEU A 47 -1.60 -6.50 -1.50
CA LEU A 47 -0.19 -6.78 -1.80
C LEU A 47 0.21 -6.35 -3.22
N SER A 48 -0.66 -6.57 -4.21
CA SER A 48 -0.44 -6.12 -5.58
C SER A 48 -0.33 -4.59 -5.65
N TRP A 49 -1.20 -3.89 -4.92
CA TRP A 49 -1.13 -2.45 -4.80
C TRP A 49 0.12 -1.97 -4.06
N GLY A 50 0.54 -2.66 -2.99
CA GLY A 50 1.80 -2.38 -2.29
C GLY A 50 3.02 -2.46 -3.22
N ASN A 51 3.11 -3.51 -4.03
CA ASN A 51 4.17 -3.65 -5.04
C ASN A 51 4.09 -2.55 -6.11
N TYR A 52 2.89 -2.16 -6.54
CA TYR A 52 2.70 -1.05 -7.47
C TYR A 52 3.22 0.28 -6.90
N VAL A 53 2.93 0.57 -5.63
CA VAL A 53 3.43 1.78 -4.94
C VAL A 53 4.95 1.73 -4.77
N GLN A 54 5.53 0.57 -4.47
CA GLN A 54 6.99 0.39 -4.43
C GLN A 54 7.63 0.71 -5.77
N TYR A 55 7.07 0.20 -6.87
CA TYR A 55 7.53 0.51 -8.21
C TYR A 55 7.41 2.01 -8.52
N ALA A 56 6.29 2.64 -8.16
CA ALA A 56 6.11 4.09 -8.34
C ALA A 56 7.13 4.92 -7.54
N THR A 57 7.40 4.52 -6.30
CA THR A 57 8.39 5.16 -5.42
C THR A 57 9.79 5.05 -6.01
N PHE A 58 10.16 3.86 -6.50
CA PHE A 58 11.44 3.62 -7.16
C PHE A 58 11.60 4.46 -8.44
N MET A 59 10.57 4.50 -9.30
CA MET A 59 10.61 5.31 -10.52
C MET A 59 10.70 6.81 -10.21
N SER A 60 10.03 7.27 -9.15
CA SER A 60 10.14 8.64 -8.67
C SER A 60 11.53 8.95 -8.12
N ALA A 61 12.13 8.04 -7.34
CA ALA A 61 13.50 8.20 -6.86
C ALA A 61 14.51 8.27 -8.01
N ARG A 62 14.34 7.46 -9.07
CA ARG A 62 15.17 7.57 -10.27
C ARG A 62 14.99 8.91 -10.98
N ALA A 63 13.77 9.42 -11.07
CA ALA A 63 13.52 10.73 -11.67
C ALA A 63 14.12 11.86 -10.84
N TYR A 64 14.07 11.76 -9.51
CA TYR A 64 14.71 12.69 -8.58
C TYR A 64 16.22 12.76 -8.79
N LEU A 65 16.86 11.61 -8.99
CA LEU A 65 18.32 11.52 -9.12
C LEU A 65 18.83 11.68 -10.54
N SER A 66 17.92 11.75 -11.53
CA SER A 66 18.29 12.09 -12.90
C SER A 66 18.90 13.50 -12.90
N GLY A 67 20.10 13.66 -13.47
CA GLY A 67 20.82 14.93 -13.49
C GLY A 67 19.97 16.09 -14.01
N GLY A 68 19.41 16.88 -13.10
CA GLY A 68 18.69 18.12 -13.37
C GLY A 68 19.59 19.34 -13.12
N SER A 69 19.29 20.47 -13.76
CA SER A 69 20.04 21.72 -13.61
C SER A 69 19.90 22.34 -12.22
N SER A 70 18.85 21.98 -11.47
CA SER A 70 18.62 22.41 -10.10
C SER A 70 17.93 21.33 -9.27
N LYS A 71 18.08 21.40 -7.94
CA LYS A 71 17.35 20.52 -7.00
C LYS A 71 15.83 20.66 -7.15
N GLY A 72 15.33 21.85 -7.44
CA GLY A 72 13.89 22.09 -7.65
C GLY A 72 13.34 21.34 -8.85
N ASP A 73 14.05 21.35 -9.98
CA ASP A 73 13.68 20.60 -11.18
C ASP A 73 13.67 19.08 -10.92
N GLN A 74 14.68 18.58 -10.19
CA GLN A 74 14.75 17.18 -9.75
C GLN A 74 13.54 16.77 -8.90
N ILE A 75 13.19 17.59 -7.89
CA ILE A 75 12.01 17.36 -7.04
C ILE A 75 10.74 17.36 -7.89
N GLN A 76 10.60 18.29 -8.83
CA GLN A 76 9.41 18.40 -9.65
C GLN A 76 9.24 17.17 -10.56
N ARG A 77 10.31 16.69 -11.19
CA ARG A 77 10.26 15.45 -12.01
C ARG A 77 9.83 14.24 -11.18
N ALA A 78 10.35 14.13 -9.96
CA ALA A 78 9.99 13.06 -9.04
C ALA A 78 8.50 13.12 -8.65
N LYS A 79 7.97 14.32 -8.37
CA LYS A 79 6.55 14.55 -8.12
C LYS A 79 5.69 14.17 -9.31
N ASP A 80 6.06 14.61 -10.51
CA ASP A 80 5.32 14.33 -11.73
C ASP A 80 5.17 12.81 -11.97
N VAL A 81 6.22 12.04 -11.68
CA VAL A 81 6.16 10.57 -11.75
C VAL A 81 5.18 10.00 -10.73
N LEU A 82 5.26 10.42 -9.46
CA LEU A 82 4.33 9.94 -8.42
C LEU A 82 2.88 10.29 -8.75
N VAL A 83 2.63 11.52 -9.18
CA VAL A 83 1.29 12.00 -9.56
C VAL A 83 0.74 11.16 -10.72
N ARG A 84 1.54 10.91 -11.75
CA ARG A 84 1.12 10.10 -12.90
C ARG A 84 0.85 8.64 -12.56
N MET A 85 1.49 8.10 -11.54
CA MET A 85 1.35 6.69 -11.16
C MET A 85 0.27 6.48 -10.10
N VAL A 86 0.32 7.23 -9.01
CA VAL A 86 -0.50 6.99 -7.81
C VAL A 86 -1.78 7.84 -7.79
N LYS A 87 -1.78 9.00 -8.46
CA LYS A 87 -2.95 9.88 -8.52
C LYS A 87 -3.77 9.68 -9.79
N ARG A 88 -5.03 10.13 -9.75
CA ARG A 88 -5.96 10.06 -10.88
C ARG A 88 -5.67 11.14 -11.93
N GLY A 89 -5.07 12.26 -11.52
CA GLY A 89 -4.68 13.35 -12.41
C GLY A 89 -3.84 14.39 -11.69
N VAL A 90 -3.19 15.26 -12.48
CA VAL A 90 -2.30 16.31 -11.96
C VAL A 90 -3.05 17.36 -11.16
N VAL A 91 -4.30 17.64 -11.54
CA VAL A 91 -5.09 18.72 -10.94
C VAL A 91 -5.83 18.28 -9.68
N SER A 92 -6.34 17.05 -9.62
CA SER A 92 -7.22 16.64 -8.52
C SER A 92 -6.47 16.22 -7.25
N ASN A 93 -5.20 15.81 -7.36
CA ASN A 93 -4.42 15.20 -6.26
C ASN A 93 -5.16 14.05 -5.53
N GLU A 94 -6.18 13.49 -6.17
CA GLU A 94 -6.95 12.36 -5.66
C GLU A 94 -6.18 11.07 -5.96
N ASP A 95 -6.08 10.20 -4.95
CA ASP A 95 -5.54 8.85 -5.15
C ASP A 95 -6.34 8.10 -6.21
N ARG A 96 -5.66 7.30 -7.04
CA ARG A 96 -6.31 6.57 -8.13
C ARG A 96 -7.32 5.54 -7.63
N PHE A 97 -7.05 4.95 -6.47
CA PHE A 97 -7.90 3.94 -5.83
C PHE A 97 -8.01 4.21 -4.32
N PRO A 98 -8.75 5.26 -3.90
CA PRO A 98 -8.83 5.68 -2.50
C PRO A 98 -9.50 4.64 -1.59
N MET A 99 -10.24 3.68 -2.17
CA MET A 99 -10.82 2.56 -1.43
C MET A 99 -9.77 1.52 -1.00
N ILE A 100 -8.67 1.41 -1.73
CA ILE A 100 -7.58 0.46 -1.45
C ILE A 100 -6.51 1.14 -0.63
N ALA A 101 -6.03 2.30 -1.13
CA ALA A 101 -4.97 3.04 -0.50
C ALA A 101 -5.18 4.55 -0.62
N GLN A 102 -4.83 5.25 0.45
CA GLN A 102 -4.87 6.70 0.51
C GLN A 102 -3.52 7.23 0.99
N GLY A 103 -2.92 8.17 0.26
CA GLY A 103 -1.68 8.81 0.71
C GLY A 103 -1.92 9.52 2.04
N VAL A 104 -1.07 9.26 3.04
CA VAL A 104 -1.15 9.92 4.35
C VAL A 104 0.18 10.52 4.71
N GLU A 105 0.12 11.74 5.25
CA GLU A 105 1.30 12.55 5.60
C GLU A 105 2.08 13.01 4.36
N GLY A 106 2.83 14.09 4.47
CA GLY A 106 3.56 14.66 3.34
C GLY A 106 4.03 16.06 3.71
N GLU A 107 5.27 16.37 3.35
CA GLU A 107 5.83 17.70 3.57
C GLU A 107 5.26 18.72 2.58
N ASP A 108 4.69 18.23 1.48
CA ASP A 108 4.20 19.03 0.37
C ASP A 108 2.73 18.70 0.05
N ASP A 109 1.91 19.76 -0.03
CA ASP A 109 0.48 19.65 -0.36
C ASP A 109 0.23 19.14 -1.78
N THR A 110 1.23 19.19 -2.66
CA THR A 110 1.10 18.77 -4.07
C THR A 110 0.90 17.27 -4.22
N VAL A 111 1.52 16.44 -3.36
CA VAL A 111 1.39 14.97 -3.42
C VAL A 111 1.26 14.41 -2.01
N LYS A 112 0.02 14.29 -1.53
CA LYS A 112 -0.25 13.65 -0.24
C LYS A 112 0.31 12.24 -0.23
N GLY A 113 1.06 11.90 0.82
CA GLY A 113 1.82 10.67 0.99
C GLY A 113 3.32 10.83 0.73
N ALA A 114 3.74 11.84 -0.04
CA ALA A 114 5.10 11.92 -0.54
C ALA A 114 6.05 12.75 0.34
N SER A 115 7.29 12.29 0.42
CA SER A 115 8.43 12.97 1.01
C SER A 115 9.61 12.75 0.07
N ILE A 116 10.07 13.82 -0.59
CA ILE A 116 11.09 13.78 -1.64
C ILE A 116 12.27 14.61 -1.18
N GLY A 117 13.47 14.04 -1.26
CA GLY A 117 14.67 14.74 -0.86
C GLY A 117 15.50 13.87 0.05
N GLY A 118 15.32 14.02 1.35
CA GLY A 118 16.05 13.30 2.37
C GLY A 118 15.13 12.54 3.31
N GLY A 119 15.56 11.36 3.74
CA GLY A 119 14.92 10.67 4.86
C GLY A 119 15.12 11.40 6.19
N PRO A 120 14.51 10.91 7.29
CA PRO A 120 14.59 11.55 8.62
C PRO A 120 16.00 11.79 9.15
N GLY A 121 17.01 11.09 8.63
CA GLY A 121 18.42 11.22 8.99
C GLY A 121 19.32 11.81 7.90
N PHE A 122 18.76 12.34 6.81
CA PHE A 122 19.56 12.93 5.75
C PHE A 122 20.16 14.26 6.19
N ASP A 123 21.48 14.37 6.16
CA ASP A 123 22.22 15.62 6.37
C ASP A 123 23.00 15.95 5.10
N PRO A 124 22.71 17.08 4.42
CA PRO A 124 23.45 17.48 3.21
C PRO A 124 24.93 17.78 3.47
N GLY A 125 25.33 18.04 4.72
CA GLY A 125 26.72 18.28 5.09
C GLY A 125 27.53 17.00 5.34
N ASN A 126 26.87 15.85 5.49
CA ASN A 126 27.51 14.58 5.84
C ASN A 126 27.47 13.59 4.67
N TYR A 127 28.62 13.33 4.06
CA TYR A 127 28.74 12.40 2.93
C TYR A 127 28.34 10.96 3.31
N ASP A 128 28.53 10.55 4.56
CA ASP A 128 28.16 9.21 5.05
C ASP A 128 26.65 9.01 5.15
N LEU A 129 25.87 10.10 5.14
CA LEU A 129 24.40 10.09 5.17
C LEU A 129 23.78 10.44 3.81
N SER A 130 24.61 10.69 2.79
CA SER A 130 24.16 11.07 1.44
C SER A 130 23.35 9.96 0.76
N TRP A 131 23.56 8.70 1.14
CA TRP A 131 22.78 7.56 0.64
C TRP A 131 21.31 7.60 1.06
N MET A 132 20.96 8.39 2.10
CA MET A 132 19.57 8.58 2.55
C MET A 132 18.81 9.63 1.72
N GLN A 133 19.31 9.96 0.52
CA GLN A 133 18.66 10.83 -0.44
C GLN A 133 17.74 9.99 -1.35
N GLY A 134 16.46 10.37 -1.47
CA GLY A 134 15.50 9.55 -2.20
C GLY A 134 14.05 10.01 -2.11
N VAL A 135 13.15 9.05 -2.28
CA VAL A 135 11.70 9.26 -2.25
C VAL A 135 11.06 8.27 -1.29
N ARG A 136 10.18 8.80 -0.43
CA ARG A 136 9.32 8.05 0.47
C ARG A 136 7.87 8.34 0.16
N TYR A 137 7.04 7.30 0.14
CA TYR A 137 5.60 7.40 -0.02
C TYR A 137 4.89 6.62 1.09
N THR A 138 4.17 7.33 1.96
CA THR A 138 3.39 6.77 3.06
C THR A 138 1.90 6.77 2.70
N PHE A 139 1.25 5.63 2.89
CA PHE A 139 -0.16 5.46 2.56
C PHE A 139 -0.86 4.56 3.57
N ARG A 140 -2.15 4.81 3.77
CA ARG A 140 -3.04 3.93 4.52
C ARG A 140 -3.69 2.96 3.57
N SER A 141 -3.52 1.67 3.82
CA SER A 141 -4.19 0.58 3.10
C SER A 141 -5.30 -0.02 3.95
N ARG A 142 -6.46 -0.27 3.35
CA ARG A 142 -7.54 -1.02 3.98
C ARG A 142 -7.32 -2.51 3.71
N LEU A 143 -6.88 -3.25 4.73
CA LEU A 143 -6.68 -4.70 4.59
C LEU A 143 -8.01 -5.44 4.37
N PHE A 144 -9.11 -4.87 4.87
CA PHE A 144 -10.46 -5.36 4.69
C PHE A 144 -11.30 -4.30 3.97
N VAL A 145 -11.64 -4.57 2.71
CA VAL A 145 -12.49 -3.70 1.88
C VAL A 145 -13.97 -3.94 2.17
N LEU A 146 -14.33 -5.15 2.60
CA LEU A 146 -15.70 -5.48 2.95
C LEU A 146 -16.08 -4.84 4.29
N PRO A 147 -17.12 -3.97 4.34
CA PRO A 147 -17.68 -3.50 5.60
C PRO A 147 -18.44 -4.65 6.25
N ILE A 148 -17.73 -5.51 7.00
CA ILE A 148 -18.37 -6.49 7.90
C ILE A 148 -18.98 -5.77 9.14
N GLY A 149 -18.84 -4.43 9.20
CA GLY A 149 -19.46 -3.58 10.22
C GLY A 149 -20.93 -3.27 9.95
N ARG A 150 -21.67 -2.99 11.03
CA ARG A 150 -23.10 -2.64 11.02
C ARG A 150 -23.41 -1.52 9.99
N PRO A 151 -24.46 -1.68 9.16
CA PRO A 151 -24.93 -0.60 8.31
C PRO A 151 -25.29 0.62 9.17
N GLY A 152 -24.73 1.79 8.83
CA GLY A 152 -25.06 3.08 9.46
C GLY A 152 -24.01 3.65 10.42
N THR A 153 -22.96 2.91 10.78
CA THR A 153 -21.83 3.51 11.52
C THR A 153 -20.73 3.83 10.52
N PRO A 154 -20.34 5.10 10.30
CA PRO A 154 -19.18 5.40 9.47
C PRO A 154 -17.99 4.66 10.09
N PRO A 155 -17.29 3.79 9.32
CA PRO A 155 -16.16 3.06 9.86
C PRO A 155 -15.19 4.09 10.42
N ASN A 156 -14.89 3.99 11.71
CA ASN A 156 -13.90 4.86 12.34
C ASN A 156 -12.63 4.69 11.51
N ALA A 157 -12.20 5.76 10.82
CA ALA A 157 -11.19 5.67 9.76
C ALA A 157 -9.84 5.13 10.27
N SER A 158 -9.66 5.01 11.58
CA SER A 158 -8.49 4.43 12.24
C SER A 158 -8.56 2.92 12.50
N SER A 159 -9.74 2.30 12.59
CA SER A 159 -9.85 0.86 12.90
C SER A 159 -9.77 0.02 11.63
N GLY A 160 -8.68 -0.74 11.47
CA GLY A 160 -8.49 -1.68 10.35
C GLY A 160 -7.72 -1.14 9.14
N GLN A 161 -7.07 0.03 9.27
CA GLN A 161 -6.13 0.54 8.27
C GLN A 161 -4.70 0.26 8.70
N ALA A 162 -3.89 -0.26 7.78
CA ALA A 162 -2.45 -0.39 7.96
C ALA A 162 -1.77 0.84 7.34
N VAL A 163 -0.94 1.54 8.11
CA VAL A 163 -0.04 2.57 7.55
C VAL A 163 1.17 1.84 7.00
N LEU A 164 1.38 1.97 5.69
CA LEU A 164 2.49 1.38 4.96
C LEU A 164 3.35 2.50 4.42
N THR A 165 4.66 2.31 4.49
CA THR A 165 5.64 3.26 3.96
C THR A 165 6.49 2.53 2.94
N SER A 166 6.58 3.10 1.74
CA SER A 166 7.49 2.67 0.70
C SER A 166 8.64 3.66 0.61
N GLU A 167 9.87 3.19 0.63
CA GLU A 167 11.07 4.01 0.57
C GLU A 167 11.98 3.52 -0.55
N SER A 168 12.56 4.45 -1.30
CA SER A 168 13.60 4.16 -2.27
C SER A 168 14.72 5.18 -2.13
N TRP A 169 15.85 4.68 -1.64
CA TRP A 169 17.10 5.40 -1.45
C TRP A 169 18.05 4.93 -2.55
N LEU A 170 18.38 5.84 -3.46
CA LEU A 170 19.22 5.53 -4.61
C LEU A 170 20.40 6.51 -4.56
N GLY A 171 21.58 6.03 -4.96
CA GLY A 171 22.75 6.90 -5.10
C GLY A 171 22.49 7.94 -6.19
N ARG A 172 22.82 9.21 -5.92
CA ARG A 172 22.69 10.25 -6.94
C ARG A 172 23.77 10.07 -8.00
N ASP A 173 23.35 10.02 -9.26
CA ASP A 173 24.29 10.10 -10.37
C ASP A 173 24.83 11.54 -10.45
N PRO A 174 26.16 11.76 -10.37
CA PRO A 174 26.73 13.10 -10.48
C PRO A 174 26.41 13.66 -11.87
N THR A 175 26.10 14.95 -11.95
CA THR A 175 26.00 15.61 -13.25
C THR A 175 27.38 15.65 -13.91
N TYR A 176 27.42 15.75 -15.24
CA TYR A 176 28.69 15.84 -15.98
C TYR A 176 29.57 16.99 -15.47
N GLN A 177 28.97 18.13 -15.10
CA GLN A 177 29.71 19.27 -14.56
C GLN A 177 30.30 18.98 -13.17
N GLU A 178 29.55 18.33 -12.28
CA GLU A 178 30.03 17.94 -10.95
C GLU A 178 31.11 16.87 -11.03
N CYS A 179 30.95 15.92 -11.96
CA CYS A 179 31.97 14.94 -12.26
C CYS A 179 33.26 15.63 -12.76
N LEU A 180 33.17 16.50 -13.77
CA LEU A 180 34.31 17.26 -14.27
C LEU A 180 34.99 18.10 -13.18
N ALA A 181 34.22 18.74 -12.30
CA ALA A 181 34.76 19.52 -11.19
C ALA A 181 35.56 18.63 -10.22
N THR A 182 35.01 17.46 -9.90
CA THR A 182 35.64 16.48 -9.01
C THR A 182 36.92 15.92 -9.62
N VAL A 183 36.86 15.45 -10.87
CA VAL A 183 38.03 14.88 -11.59
C VAL A 183 39.13 15.91 -11.77
N ARG A 184 38.80 17.16 -12.13
CA ARG A 184 39.78 18.25 -12.26
C ARG A 184 40.44 18.58 -10.92
N GLY A 185 39.68 18.59 -9.82
CA GLY A 185 40.21 18.79 -8.47
C GLY A 185 41.20 17.70 -8.05
N LEU A 186 40.95 16.46 -8.50
CA LEU A 186 41.81 15.30 -8.24
C LEU A 186 42.94 15.11 -9.26
N LYS A 187 43.04 15.97 -10.28
CA LYS A 187 43.94 15.83 -11.43
C LYS A 187 43.80 14.47 -12.15
N GLY A 188 42.59 13.90 -12.16
CA GLY A 188 42.29 12.66 -12.87
C GLY A 188 42.18 12.87 -14.38
N GLN A 189 42.30 11.79 -15.15
CA GLN A 189 42.02 11.78 -16.58
C GLN A 189 40.50 11.65 -16.82
N ILE A 190 39.97 12.44 -17.74
CA ILE A 190 38.55 12.42 -18.11
C ILE A 190 38.34 11.34 -19.18
N ASP A 191 37.37 10.44 -18.98
CA ASP A 191 36.91 9.45 -19.98
C ASP A 191 35.39 9.62 -20.24
N ASN A 192 34.85 9.01 -21.30
CA ASN A 192 33.50 9.19 -21.86
C ASN A 192 32.33 8.85 -20.92
N GLY A 193 32.58 8.50 -19.66
CA GLY A 193 31.58 8.37 -18.60
C GLY A 193 31.84 9.19 -17.34
N CYS A 194 33.05 9.78 -17.24
CA CYS A 194 33.69 10.53 -16.15
C CYS A 194 35.20 10.24 -16.23
#